data_AF-A0A968DUU7-F1
#
_entry.id   AF-A0A968DUU7-F1
#
_cell.length_a   1.000
_cell.length_b   1.000
_cell.length_c   1.000
_cell.angle_alpha   90.00
_cell.angle_beta   90.00
_cell.angle_gamma   90.00
#
_symmetry.space_group_name_H-M   'P 1'
#
loop_
_entity.id
_entity.type
_entity.pdbx_description
1 polymer ?
#
loop_
_entity_poly.entity_id
_entity_poly.type
_entity_poly.pdbx_seq_one_letter_code
_entity_poly.pdbx_strand_id
1 'polypeptide(L)' 'WKSPRHGFQRNFVSLAPDGAQFLIEKNVKLIGIDYLSIDLYDADQLSAHKILLEKEVVVI' A
#
# COMPACT_ATOMS: atom_id res chain seq x y z
N TRP A 1 -3.09 10.94 13.73
CA TRP A 1 -2.05 11.81 13.12
C TRP A 1 -2.34 13.31 13.32
N LYS A 2 -2.58 13.80 14.56
CA LYS A 2 -2.91 15.23 14.78
C LYS A 2 -1.68 16.12 15.01
N SER A 3 -0.58 15.55 15.51
CA SER A 3 0.71 16.22 15.67
C SER A 3 1.82 15.15 15.69
N PRO A 4 2.32 14.71 14.51
CA PRO A 4 3.39 13.71 14.47
C PRO A 4 4.66 14.30 15.09
N ARG A 5 5.35 13.51 15.92
CA ARG A 5 6.62 13.93 16.56
C ARG A 5 7.81 13.86 15.59
N HIS A 6 7.58 13.39 14.38
CA HIS A 6 8.57 13.24 13.32
C HIS A 6 8.06 13.90 12.03
N GLY A 7 9.00 14.33 11.19
CA GLY A 7 8.68 14.77 9.83
C GLY A 7 8.10 13.64 8.97
N PHE A 8 7.60 14.01 7.79
CA PHE A 8 7.20 13.04 6.78
C PHE A 8 8.44 12.26 6.29
N GLN A 9 8.42 10.94 6.45
CA GLN A 9 9.45 10.04 5.94
C GLN A 9 9.10 9.66 4.51
N ARG A 10 9.98 9.94 3.55
CA ARG A 10 9.81 9.55 2.14
C ARG A 10 10.30 8.13 1.84
N ASN A 11 11.28 7.67 2.62
CA ASN A 11 11.88 6.34 2.49
C ASN A 11 11.16 5.31 3.37
N PHE A 12 9.82 5.31 3.34
CA PHE A 12 9.02 4.32 4.06
C PHE A 12 8.93 3.00 3.29
N VAL A 13 8.50 1.94 3.96
CA VAL A 13 8.29 0.62 3.35
C VAL A 13 6.92 0.53 2.69
N SER A 14 6.82 -0.17 1.58
CA SER A 14 5.57 -0.35 0.83
C SER A 14 5.34 -1.83 0.49
N LEU A 15 4.18 -2.15 -0.08
CA LEU A 15 3.89 -3.49 -0.57
C LEU A 15 4.53 -3.69 -1.95
N ALA A 16 5.25 -4.79 -2.12
CA ALA A 16 5.77 -5.18 -3.42
C ALA A 16 4.64 -5.75 -4.32
N PRO A 17 4.71 -5.58 -5.66
CA PRO A 17 3.66 -6.04 -6.57
C PRO A 17 3.34 -7.54 -6.48
N ASP A 18 4.35 -8.38 -6.28
CA ASP A 18 4.19 -9.83 -6.06
C ASP A 18 3.49 -10.14 -4.72
N GLY A 19 3.77 -9.36 -3.68
CA GLY A 19 3.04 -9.40 -2.42
C GLY A 19 1.56 -9.06 -2.58
N ALA A 20 1.22 -8.08 -3.42
CA ALA A 20 -0.17 -7.75 -3.74
C ALA A 20 -0.89 -8.91 -4.46
N GLN A 21 -0.23 -9.54 -5.44
CA GLN A 21 -0.77 -10.72 -6.12
C GLN A 21 -1.00 -11.89 -5.17
N PHE A 22 -0.03 -12.17 -4.30
CA PHE A 22 -0.15 -13.21 -3.28
C PHE A 22 -1.38 -12.99 -2.37
N LEU A 23 -1.65 -11.75 -1.94
CA LEU A 23 -2.80 -11.46 -1.07
C LEU A 23 -4.15 -11.64 -1.81
N ILE A 24 -4.21 -11.29 -3.10
CA ILE A 24 -5.38 -11.55 -3.96
C ILE A 24 -5.63 -13.05 -4.07
N GLU A 25 -4.60 -13.85 -4.33
CA GLU A 25 -4.70 -15.30 -4.42
C GLU A 25 -5.18 -15.94 -3.12
N LYS A 26 -4.90 -15.31 -1.97
CA LYS A 26 -5.42 -15.70 -0.65
C LYS A 26 -6.83 -15.17 -0.35
N ASN A 27 -7.48 -14.54 -1.32
CA ASN A 27 -8.83 -14.00 -1.21
C ASN A 27 -8.98 -12.92 -0.11
N VAL A 28 -7.90 -12.18 0.18
CA VAL A 28 -7.94 -11.02 1.08
C VAL A 28 -8.80 -9.92 0.46
N LYS A 29 -9.62 -9.26 1.28
CA LYS A 29 -10.58 -8.22 0.83
C LYS A 29 -10.29 -6.82 1.36
N LEU A 30 -9.47 -6.73 2.40
CA LEU A 30 -9.08 -5.47 3.02
C LEU A 30 -7.63 -5.58 3.50
N ILE A 31 -6.83 -4.56 3.18
CA ILE A 31 -5.45 -4.42 3.62
C ILE A 31 -5.31 -3.06 4.28
N GLY A 32 -4.79 -3.06 5.51
CA GLY A 32 -4.39 -1.83 6.20
C GLY A 32 -2.88 -1.67 6.16
N ILE A 33 -2.41 -0.45 5.95
CA ILE A 33 -1.00 -0.10 6.11
C ILE A 33 -0.84 1.00 7.15
N ASP A 34 0.18 0.88 7.99
CA ASP A 34 0.48 1.86 9.04
C ASP A 34 1.30 3.05 8.52
N TYR A 35 1.06 3.43 7.27
CA TYR A 35 1.67 4.60 6.65
C TYR A 35 0.77 5.22 5.58
N LEU A 36 1.24 6.30 4.96
CA LEU A 36 0.43 7.14 4.06
C LEU A 36 0.14 6.51 2.69
N SER A 37 0.82 5.43 2.31
CA SER A 37 0.67 4.81 1.00
C SER A 37 1.13 3.36 1.04
N ILE A 38 0.44 2.50 0.28
CA ILE A 38 0.83 1.09 0.04
C ILE A 38 1.85 0.94 -1.10
N ASP A 39 2.15 2.01 -1.84
CA ASP A 39 3.25 2.15 -2.81
C ASP A 39 4.34 3.11 -2.28
N LEU A 40 5.56 3.00 -2.81
CA LEU A 40 6.67 3.91 -2.50
C LEU A 40 6.33 5.37 -2.84
N TYR A 41 6.99 6.32 -2.16
CA TYR A 41 6.77 7.75 -2.37
C TYR A 41 6.95 8.22 -3.83
N ASP A 42 8.01 7.74 -4.48
CA ASP A 42 8.37 8.11 -5.86
C ASP A 42 7.96 7.03 -6.88
N ALA A 43 6.92 6.24 -6.58
CA ALA A 43 6.46 5.19 -7.49
C ALA A 43 5.74 5.77 -8.72
N ASP A 44 6.32 5.61 -9.91
CA ASP A 44 5.72 6.07 -11.16
C ASP A 44 4.39 5.37 -11.51
N GLN A 45 4.28 4.07 -11.19
CA GLN A 45 3.19 3.22 -11.66
C GLN A 45 2.13 2.88 -10.61
N LEU A 46 2.37 3.14 -9.32
CA LEU A 46 1.47 2.77 -8.21
C LEU A 46 0.97 1.32 -8.33
N SER A 47 1.90 0.40 -8.53
CA SER A 47 1.58 -0.98 -8.91
C SER A 47 0.78 -1.72 -7.84
N ALA A 48 1.08 -1.52 -6.55
CA ALA A 48 0.34 -2.17 -5.48
C ALA A 48 -1.12 -1.68 -5.44
N HIS A 49 -1.35 -0.37 -5.52
CA HIS A 49 -2.71 0.18 -5.60
C HIS A 49 -3.49 -0.40 -6.78
N LYS A 50 -2.91 -0.40 -8.00
CA LYS A 50 -3.61 -0.88 -9.20
C LYS A 50 -3.99 -2.35 -9.09
N ILE A 51 -3.04 -3.21 -8.71
CA ILE A 51 -3.25 -4.66 -8.57
C ILE A 51 -4.38 -4.95 -7.57
N LEU A 52 -4.37 -4.29 -6.41
CA LEU A 52 -5.37 -4.50 -5.36
C LEU A 52 -6.75 -3.96 -5.75
N LEU A 53 -6.81 -2.75 -6.29
CA LEU A 53 -8.09 -2.10 -6.65
C LEU A 53 -8.75 -2.75 -7.86
N GLU A 54 -8.00 -3.27 -8.82
CA GLU A 54 -8.54 -4.08 -9.94
C GLU A 54 -9.28 -5.34 -9.47
N LYS A 55 -9.00 -5.80 -8.23
CA LYS A 55 -9.66 -6.94 -7.59
C LYS A 55 -10.57 -6.53 -6.44
N GLU A 56 -10.94 -5.25 -6.38
CA GLU A 56 -11.84 -4.68 -5.38
C GLU A 56 -11.36 -4.88 -3.93
N VAL A 57 -10.04 -4.99 -3.72
CA VAL A 57 -9.44 -5.03 -2.39
C VAL A 57 -9.36 -3.62 -1.83
N VAL A 58 -9.96 -3.39 -0.66
CA VAL A 58 -9.93 -2.08 0.00
C VAL A 58 -8.58 -1.86 0.67
N VAL A 59 -8.01 -0.67 0.48
CA VAL A 59 -6.77 -0.23 1.15
C VAL A 59 -7.10 0.88 2.16
N ILE A 60 -6.61 0.73 3.40
CA ILE A 60 -6.80 1.71 4.49
C ILE A 60 -5.50 2.11 5.17
#